data_AF-A0A8J7KCN8-F1
#
_entry.id   AF-A0A8J7KCN8-F1
#
_cell.length_a   1.000
_cell.length_b   1.000
_cell.length_c   1.000
_cell.angle_alpha   90.00
_cell.angle_beta   90.00
_cell.angle_gamma   90.00
#
_symmetry.space_group_name_H-M   'P 1'
#
loop_
_entity.id
_entity.type
_entity.pdbx_description
1 polymer ?
#
loop_
_entity_poly.entity_id
_entity_poly.type
_entity_poly.pdbx_seq_one_letter_code
_entity_poly.pdbx_strand_id
1 'polypeptide(L)' 'MAQQGLNYKTLGAATAMHPNTISKLKHNPPARLEMDTLIRLCQALNCQPGDLLVYTPEEQPQG' A
#
# COMPACT_ATOMS: atom_id res chain seq x y z
N MET A 1 -12.63 3.72 -10.91
CA MET A 1 -12.14 2.41 -11.39
C MET A 1 -10.99 1.99 -10.48
N ALA A 2 -11.17 0.98 -9.63
CA ALA A 2 -10.13 0.21 -8.95
C ALA A 2 -10.82 -0.97 -8.24
N GLN A 3 -11.22 -1.98 -9.01
CA GLN A 3 -11.69 -3.27 -8.47
C GLN A 3 -10.71 -4.34 -8.93
N GLN A 4 -9.48 -4.25 -8.46
CA GLN A 4 -8.52 -5.34 -8.62
C GLN A 4 -8.65 -6.22 -7.38
N GLY A 5 -9.38 -7.33 -7.51
CA GLY A 5 -9.48 -8.38 -6.49
C GLY A 5 -8.17 -9.16 -6.36
N LEU A 6 -7.05 -8.48 -6.18
CA LEU A 6 -5.75 -9.12 -5.97
C LEU A 6 -5.67 -9.61 -4.53
N ASN A 7 -5.57 -10.93 -4.36
CA ASN A 7 -5.31 -11.52 -3.06
C ASN A 7 -3.85 -11.25 -2.63
N TYR A 8 -3.55 -11.22 -1.33
CA TYR A 8 -2.23 -10.84 -0.80
C TYR A 8 -1.07 -11.68 -1.35
N LYS A 9 -1.34 -12.95 -1.68
CA LYS A 9 -0.37 -13.85 -2.30
C LYS A 9 0.04 -13.37 -3.70
N THR A 10 -0.93 -12.98 -4.51
CA THR A 10 -0.71 -12.48 -5.87
C THR A 10 0.00 -11.13 -5.84
N LEU A 11 -0.37 -10.25 -4.91
CA LEU A 11 0.28 -8.95 -4.76
C LEU A 11 1.72 -9.09 -4.26
N GLY A 12 1.99 -10.02 -3.32
CA GLY A 12 3.34 -10.33 -2.87
C GLY A 12 4.23 -10.84 -4.01
N ALA A 13 3.72 -11.74 -4.85
CA ALA A 13 4.45 -12.22 -6.01
C ALA A 13 4.76 -11.09 -7.02
N ALA A 14 3.77 -10.24 -7.33
CA ALA A 14 3.94 -9.14 -8.28
C ALA A 14 4.92 -8.06 -7.80
N THR A 15 4.97 -7.81 -6.49
CA THR A 15 5.85 -6.80 -5.87
C THR A 15 7.22 -7.36 -5.47
N ALA A 16 7.42 -8.68 -5.61
CA ALA A 16 8.54 -9.42 -5.02
C ALA A 16 8.65 -9.24 -3.50
N MET A 17 7.50 -9.11 -2.81
CA MET A 17 7.41 -8.93 -1.36
C MET A 17 6.74 -10.15 -0.71
N HIS A 18 7.12 -10.42 0.54
CA HIS A 18 6.44 -11.47 1.30
C HIS A 18 4.96 -11.08 1.56
N PRO A 19 3.99 -12.01 1.44
CA PRO A 19 2.56 -11.71 1.67
C PRO A 19 2.29 -11.09 3.05
N ASN A 20 3.09 -11.45 4.06
CA ASN A 20 2.99 -10.87 5.39
C ASN A 20 3.39 -9.38 5.42
N THR A 21 4.34 -8.95 4.59
CA THR A 21 4.73 -7.54 4.46
C THR A 21 3.61 -6.73 3.82
N ILE A 22 2.97 -7.28 2.77
CA ILE A 22 1.78 -6.67 2.16
C ILE A 22 0.65 -6.51 3.19
N SER A 23 0.39 -7.55 3.98
CA SER A 23 -0.62 -7.49 5.05
C SER A 23 -0.29 -6.39 6.07
N LYS A 24 0.98 -6.26 6.48
CA LYS A 24 1.42 -5.19 7.39
C LYS A 24 1.24 -3.81 6.78
N LEU A 25 1.63 -3.59 5.52
CA LEU A 25 1.46 -2.30 4.85
C LEU A 25 -0.01 -1.83 4.83
N LYS A 26 -0.94 -2.77 4.67
CA LYS A 26 -2.38 -2.46 4.65
C LYS A 26 -2.95 -2.16 6.04
N HIS A 27 -2.62 -2.97 7.05
CA HIS A 27 -3.25 -2.88 8.37
C HIS A 27 -2.49 -1.98 9.35
N ASN A 28 -1.19 -1.82 9.16
CA ASN A 28 -0.32 -1.04 10.01
C ASN A 28 0.73 -0.33 9.14
N PRO A 29 0.33 0.75 8.43
CA PRO A 29 1.23 1.47 7.54
C PRO A 29 2.46 1.96 8.31
N PRO A 30 3.67 1.81 7.74
CA PRO A 30 4.90 2.16 8.43
C PRO A 30 5.01 3.68 8.58
N ALA A 31 5.69 4.14 9.64
CA ALA A 31 6.01 5.56 9.83
C ALA A 31 6.86 6.14 8.67
N ARG A 32 7.59 5.28 7.95
CA ARG A 32 8.34 5.61 6.75
C ARG A 32 8.04 4.59 5.65
N LEU A 33 7.58 5.07 4.50
CA LEU A 33 7.44 4.26 3.30
C LEU A 33 8.55 4.61 2.32
N GLU A 34 9.32 3.61 1.91
CA GLU A 34 10.36 3.78 0.88
C GLU A 34 9.71 3.98 -0.49
N MET A 35 10.23 4.91 -1.29
CA MET A 35 9.62 5.27 -2.58
C MET A 35 9.61 4.10 -3.57
N ASP A 36 10.67 3.28 -3.59
CA ASP A 36 10.71 2.04 -4.37
C ASP A 36 9.58 1.07 -4.02
N THR A 37 9.18 1.01 -2.75
CA THR A 37 8.06 0.17 -2.31
C THR A 37 6.74 0.69 -2.85
N LEU A 38 6.53 2.01 -2.80
CA LEU A 38 5.35 2.64 -3.36
C LEU A 38 5.26 2.41 -4.87
N ILE A 39 6.36 2.60 -5.61
CA ILE A 39 6.40 2.39 -7.06
C ILE A 39 6.04 0.94 -7.42
N ARG A 40 6.61 -0.05 -6.71
CA ARG A 40 6.29 -1.47 -6.91
C ARG A 40 4.81 -1.77 -6.68
N LEU A 41 4.21 -1.19 -5.65
CA LEU A 41 2.78 -1.33 -5.37
C LEU A 41 1.94 -0.70 -6.48
N CYS A 42 2.27 0.51 -6.91
CA CYS A 42 1.58 1.20 -8.01
C CYS A 42 1.62 0.40 -9.31
N GLN A 43 2.78 -0.17 -9.65
CA GLN A 43 2.93 -1.03 -10.83
C GLN A 43 2.10 -2.32 -10.71
N ALA A 44 2.13 -2.97 -9.55
CA ALA A 44 1.40 -4.22 -9.33
C ALA A 44 -0.13 -4.03 -9.27
N LEU A 45 -0.59 -2.88 -8.78
CA LEU A 45 -2.01 -2.52 -8.67
C LEU A 45 -2.52 -1.75 -9.90
N ASN A 46 -1.62 -1.41 -10.83
CA ASN A 46 -1.87 -0.57 -11.98
C ASN A 46 -2.60 0.74 -11.61
N CYS A 47 -2.06 1.43 -10.60
CA CYS A 47 -2.58 2.70 -10.08
C CYS A 47 -1.49 3.76 -9.99
N GLN A 48 -1.89 5.00 -9.70
CA GLN A 48 -0.97 6.10 -9.45
C GLN A 48 -0.68 6.26 -7.94
N PRO A 49 0.45 6.86 -7.56
CA PRO A 49 0.76 7.17 -6.16
C PRO A 49 -0.34 7.95 -5.44
N GLY A 50 -0.99 8.88 -6.15
CA GLY A 50 -2.12 9.66 -5.61
C GLY A 50 -3.37 8.83 -5.33
N ASP A 51 -3.50 7.63 -5.90
CA ASP A 51 -4.59 6.70 -5.58
C ASP A 51 -4.33 5.95 -4.25
N LEU A 52 -3.07 5.86 -3.82
CA LEU A 52 -2.66 5.16 -2.60
C LEU A 52 -2.38 6.10 -1.43
N LEU A 53 -1.94 7.32 -1.71
CA LEU A 53 -1.55 8.31 -0.72
C LEU A 53 -2.65 9.36 -0.57
N VAL A 54 -3.13 9.51 0.67
CA VAL A 54 -4.01 10.61 1.07
C VAL A 54 -3.32 11.39 2.19
N TYR A 55 -3.31 12.71 2.07
CA TYR A 55 -2.89 13.55 3.18
C TYR A 55 -4.04 13.62 4.19
N THR A 56 -3.82 13.03 5.35
CA THR A 56 -4.68 13.21 6.52
C THR A 56 -3.98 14.20 7.43
N PRO A 57 -4.49 15.44 7.59
CA PRO A 57 -3.98 16.32 8.64
C PRO A 57 -4.17 15.59 9.98
N GLU A 58 -3.19 15.69 10.89
CA GLU A 58 -3.24 15.00 12.20
C GLU A 58 -4.64 15.06 12.78
N GLU A 59 -5.21 13.88 13.02
CA GLU A 59 -6.43 13.76 13.78
C GLU A 59 -6.12 14.40 15.13
N GLN A 60 -6.78 15.53 15.43
CA GLN A 60 -6.76 16.07 16.78
C GLN A 60 -7.01 14.89 17.72
N PRO A 61 -6.19 14.71 18.77
CA PRO A 61 -6.24 13.54 19.62
C PRO A 61 -7.70 13.27 19.95
N GLN A 62 -8.20 12.13 19.49
CA GLN A 62 -9.54 11.67 19.83
C GLN A 62 -9.54 11.59 21.36
N GLY A 63 -10.29 12.51 21.98
CA GLY A 63 -10.33 12.70 23.43
C GLY A 63 -10.82 11.47 24.19
#